data_AF-A0A379YTY4-F1
#
_entry.id   AF-A0A379YTY4-F1
#
_cell.length_a   1.000
_cell.length_b   1.000
_cell.length_c   1.000
_cell.angle_alpha   90.00
_cell.angle_beta   90.00
_cell.angle_gamma   90.00
#
_symmetry.space_group_name_H-M   'P 1'
#
loop_
_entity.id
_entity.type
_entity.pdbx_description
1 polymer ?
#
loop_
_entity_poly.entity_id
_entity_poly.type
_entity_poly.pdbx_seq_one_letter_code
_entity_poly.pdbx_strand_id
1 'polypeptide(L)'
;MSNFEIIEWLIKDGGHYTREQHISLLQVNFPDADITETKVTSIRQSMTTSRFVKVDVIETKNSGRLVKALAVDPEYKRYSRIRNREPEIVPRAWLNDEPKCVVDCIKRVQWFNQLLAPVTHHRAY
;
A
#
# COMPACT_ATOMS: atom_id res chain seq x y z
N MET A 1 9.82 -13.87 -8.61
CA MET A 1 10.26 -12.51 -8.27
C MET A 1 9.19 -11.81 -7.44
N SER A 2 9.56 -11.22 -6.30
CA SER A 2 8.63 -10.54 -5.39
C SER A 2 8.48 -9.04 -5.71
N ASN A 3 7.38 -8.42 -5.30
CA ASN A 3 7.20 -6.97 -5.48
C ASN A 3 8.30 -6.17 -4.76
N PHE A 4 8.84 -6.69 -3.65
CA PHE A 4 9.97 -6.09 -2.94
C PHE A 4 11.22 -6.01 -3.83
N GLU A 5 11.59 -7.11 -4.50
CA GLU A 5 12.76 -7.14 -5.40
C GLU A 5 12.62 -6.15 -6.56
N ILE A 6 11.40 -6.02 -7.10
CA ILE A 6 11.12 -5.06 -8.17
C ILE A 6 11.29 -3.61 -7.67
N ILE A 7 10.77 -3.30 -6.49
CA ILE A 7 10.89 -1.94 -5.92
C ILE A 7 12.35 -1.63 -5.55
N GLU A 8 13.10 -2.59 -5.01
CA GLU A 8 14.51 -2.43 -4.72
C GLU A 8 15.32 -2.13 -6.00
N TRP A 9 14.98 -2.82 -7.10
CA TRP A 9 15.58 -2.53 -8.40
C TRP A 9 15.20 -1.14 -8.92
N LEU A 10 13.93 -0.73 -8.81
CA LEU A 10 13.46 0.60 -9.22
C LEU A 10 14.14 1.73 -8.42
N ILE A 11 14.48 1.49 -7.16
CA ILE A 11 15.25 2.44 -6.34
C ILE A 11 16.67 2.59 -6.87
N LYS A 12 17.32 1.50 -7.28
CA LYS A 12 18.69 1.52 -7.85
C LYS A 12 18.73 2.22 -9.21
N ASP A 13 17.69 2.02 -10.01
CA ASP A 13 17.54 2.68 -11.32
C ASP A 13 17.24 4.19 -11.18
N GLY A 14 16.42 4.59 -10.20
CA GLY A 14 16.28 5.99 -9.78
C GLY A 14 15.52 6.91 -10.75
N GLY A 15 14.90 6.37 -11.80
CA GLY A 15 14.12 7.12 -12.77
C GLY A 15 12.71 7.52 -12.33
N HIS A 16 12.14 8.50 -13.03
CA HIS A 16 10.72 8.87 -12.93
C HIS A 16 9.98 8.28 -14.11
N TYR A 17 8.97 7.45 -13.83
CA TYR A 17 8.29 6.72 -14.89
C TYR A 17 6.78 6.88 -14.89
N THR A 18 6.21 7.00 -16.09
CA THR A 18 4.78 6.81 -16.33
C THR A 18 4.41 5.33 -16.19
N ARG A 19 3.10 5.02 -16.22
CA ARG A 19 2.65 3.63 -16.15
C ARG A 19 3.19 2.80 -17.32
N GLU A 20 3.12 3.36 -18.52
CA GLU A 20 3.60 2.72 -19.75
C GLU A 20 5.11 2.50 -19.72
N GLN A 21 5.87 3.51 -19.28
CA GLN A 21 7.31 3.38 -19.11
C GLN A 21 7.68 2.30 -18.10
N HIS A 22 6.98 2.18 -16.97
CA HIS A 22 7.19 1.08 -16.04
C HIS A 22 6.90 -0.29 -16.67
N ILE A 23 5.88 -0.41 -17.51
CA ILE A 23 5.58 -1.68 -18.19
C ILE A 23 6.73 -2.07 -19.11
N SER A 24 7.13 -1.19 -20.03
CA SER A 24 8.20 -1.46 -20.97
C SER A 24 9.52 -1.77 -20.26
N LEU A 25 9.86 -0.98 -19.24
CA LEU A 25 11.12 -1.13 -18.51
C LEU A 25 11.16 -2.43 -17.69
N LEU A 26 10.06 -2.82 -17.05
CA LEU A 26 10.00 -4.08 -16.29
C LEU A 26 9.95 -5.30 -17.19
N GLN A 27 9.32 -5.24 -18.37
CA GLN A 27 9.34 -6.32 -19.35
C GLN A 27 10.73 -6.57 -19.94
N VAL A 28 11.49 -5.49 -20.20
CA VAL A 28 12.86 -5.60 -20.72
C VAL A 28 13.83 -6.15 -19.68
N ASN A 29 13.75 -5.67 -18.43
CA ASN A 29 14.69 -6.09 -17.38
C ASN A 29 14.33 -7.44 -16.74
N PHE A 30 13.06 -7.86 -16.85
CA PHE A 30 12.57 -9.10 -16.24
C PHE A 30 11.70 -9.90 -17.22
N PRO A 31 12.28 -10.40 -18.33
CA PRO A 31 11.53 -11.13 -19.36
C PRO A 31 10.91 -12.43 -18.85
N ASP A 32 11.55 -13.08 -17.87
CA ASP A 32 11.05 -14.32 -17.25
C ASP A 32 9.99 -14.08 -16.17
N ALA A 33 9.80 -12.83 -15.76
CA ALA A 33 8.73 -12.46 -14.86
C ALA A 33 7.47 -12.18 -15.68
N ASP A 34 6.35 -12.81 -15.34
CA ASP A 34 5.04 -12.49 -15.91
C ASP A 34 4.61 -11.06 -15.50
N ILE A 35 5.14 -10.06 -16.22
CA ILE A 35 4.89 -8.62 -16.04
C ILE A 35 3.71 -8.24 -16.93
N THR A 36 2.52 -8.36 -16.35
CA THR A 36 1.27 -7.86 -16.93
C THR A 36 0.98 -6.44 -16.47
N GLU A 37 0.15 -5.71 -17.22
CA GLU A 37 -0.24 -4.35 -16.84
C GLU A 37 -0.93 -4.28 -15.47
N THR A 38 -1.72 -5.30 -15.14
CA THR A 38 -2.41 -5.41 -13.85
C THR A 38 -1.42 -5.51 -12.70
N LYS A 39 -0.32 -6.26 -12.89
CA LYS A 39 0.77 -6.38 -11.93
C LYS A 39 1.51 -5.07 -11.75
N VAL A 40 1.84 -4.36 -12.83
CA VAL A 40 2.47 -3.03 -12.74
C VAL A 40 1.55 -2.03 -12.03
N THR A 41 0.25 -2.08 -12.29
CA THR A 41 -0.73 -1.24 -11.60
C THR A 41 -0.77 -1.55 -10.10
N SER A 42 -0.77 -2.83 -9.73
CA SER A 42 -0.70 -3.28 -8.34
C SER A 42 0.59 -2.85 -7.63
N ILE A 43 1.74 -2.93 -8.31
CA ILE A 43 3.03 -2.46 -7.78
C ILE A 43 2.99 -0.94 -7.57
N ARG A 44 2.53 -0.17 -8.58
CA ARG A 44 2.38 1.29 -8.46
C ARG A 44 1.46 1.68 -7.31
N GLN A 45 0.33 1.00 -7.16
CA GLN A 45 -0.58 1.23 -6.06
C GLN A 45 0.10 0.92 -4.72
N SER A 46 0.76 -0.23 -4.61
CA SER A 46 1.47 -0.64 -3.40
C SER A 46 2.60 0.32 -3.03
N MET A 47 3.31 0.89 -4.01
CA MET A 47 4.30 1.94 -3.77
C MET A 47 3.65 3.19 -3.20
N THR A 48 2.54 3.66 -3.80
CA THR A 48 1.88 4.90 -3.37
C THR A 48 1.08 4.80 -2.07
N THR A 49 0.55 3.62 -1.72
CA THR A 49 -0.32 3.45 -0.55
C THR A 49 0.42 2.89 0.66
N SER A 50 1.52 2.16 0.46
CA SER A 50 2.23 1.52 1.56
C SER A 50 3.05 2.51 2.37
N ARG A 51 2.94 2.43 3.70
CA ARG A 51 3.78 3.22 4.63
C ARG A 51 5.25 2.82 4.61
N PHE A 52 5.57 1.65 4.07
CA PHE A 52 6.92 1.10 4.02
C PHE A 52 7.69 1.51 2.76
N VAL A 53 7.05 2.21 1.82
CA VAL A 53 7.68 2.66 0.59
C VAL A 53 7.64 4.19 0.54
N LYS A 54 8.80 4.83 0.42
CA LYS A 54 8.89 6.26 0.14
C LYS A 54 8.92 6.46 -1.37
N VAL A 55 8.02 7.30 -1.86
CA VAL A 55 7.81 7.53 -3.29
C VAL A 55 7.76 9.02 -3.54
N ASP A 56 8.37 9.44 -4.63
CA ASP A 56 8.19 10.76 -5.19
C ASP A 56 7.20 10.71 -6.36
N VAL A 57 6.20 11.59 -6.34
CA VAL A 57 5.11 11.61 -7.32
C VAL A 57 5.02 13.00 -7.93
N ILE A 58 5.24 13.07 -9.24
CA ILE A 58 5.15 14.32 -10.01
C ILE A 58 3.92 14.23 -10.92
N GLU A 59 2.97 15.16 -10.74
CA GLU A 59 1.82 15.29 -11.62
C GLU A 59 2.21 16.09 -12.86
N THR A 60 2.15 15.46 -14.04
CA THR A 60 2.43 16.12 -15.32
C THR A 60 1.10 16.41 -16.02
N LYS A 61 0.94 17.64 -16.53
CA LYS A 61 -0.29 18.12 -17.17
C LYS A 61 -0.75 17.27 -18.36
N ASN A 62 0.16 16.54 -19.03
CA ASN A 62 -0.12 15.85 -20.29
C ASN A 62 0.03 14.32 -20.23
N SER A 63 0.77 13.76 -19.27
CA SER A 63 1.17 12.32 -19.28
C SER A 63 0.82 11.56 -18.01
N GLY A 64 0.05 12.18 -17.10
CA GLY A 64 -0.38 11.58 -15.85
C GLY A 64 0.66 11.67 -14.74
N ARG A 65 0.68 10.66 -13.85
CA ARG A 65 1.54 10.62 -12.66
C ARG A 65 2.87 9.93 -12.97
N LEU A 66 3.96 10.68 -12.87
CA LEU A 66 5.32 10.16 -12.83
C LEU A 66 5.61 9.68 -11.41
N VAL A 67 6.09 8.45 -11.28
CA VAL A 67 6.33 7.81 -9.98
C VAL A 67 7.78 7.37 -9.92
N LYS A 68 8.47 7.71 -8.83
CA LYS A 68 9.84 7.29 -8.53
C LYS A 68 9.90 6.67 -7.13
N ALA A 69 10.48 5.49 -7.01
CA ALA A 69 10.74 4.87 -5.71
C ALA A 69 12.02 5.46 -5.10
N LEU A 70 11.95 5.94 -3.87
CA LEU A 70 13.09 6.54 -3.15
C LEU A 70 13.72 5.58 -2.16
N ALA A 71 12.89 4.88 -1.40
CA ALA A 71 13.33 3.94 -0.38
C ALA A 71 12.24 2.90 -0.10
N VAL A 72 12.66 1.70 0.29
CA VAL A 72 11.77 0.62 0.75
C VAL A 72 12.30 0.10 2.08
N ASP A 73 11.41 0.00 3.06
CA ASP A 73 11.71 -0.61 4.35
C ASP A 73 11.85 -2.14 4.19
N PRO A 74 12.87 -2.79 4.76
CA PRO A 74 12.98 -4.26 4.78
C PRO A 74 11.74 -4.97 5.31
N GLU A 75 10.97 -4.34 6.22
CA GLU A 75 9.71 -4.89 6.72
C GLU A 75 8.66 -5.07 5.60
N TYR A 76 8.76 -4.30 4.51
CA TYR A 76 7.90 -4.45 3.34
C TYR A 76 7.95 -5.87 2.76
N LYS A 77 9.06 -6.60 2.91
CA LYS A 77 9.19 -8.00 2.46
C LYS A 77 8.17 -8.94 3.13
N ARG A 78 7.76 -8.64 4.36
CA ARG A 78 6.71 -9.39 5.09
C ARG A 78 5.33 -9.09 4.51
N TYR A 79 5.08 -7.84 4.15
CA TYR A 79 3.82 -7.35 3.61
C TYR A 79 3.66 -7.55 2.10
N SER A 80 4.76 -7.66 1.35
CA SER A 80 4.74 -7.88 -0.10
C SER A 80 4.28 -9.29 -0.49
N ARG A 81 4.23 -10.22 0.47
CA ARG A 81 3.79 -11.61 0.30
C ARG A 81 2.34 -11.85 0.73
N ILE A 82 1.82 -11.00 1.61
CA ILE A 82 0.52 -11.18 2.22
C ILE A 82 -0.33 -10.00 1.80
N ARG A 83 -1.32 -10.24 0.94
CA ARG A 83 -2.39 -9.28 0.67
C ARG A 83 -3.18 -9.13 1.96
N ASN A 84 -2.69 -8.31 2.88
CA ASN A 84 -3.47 -7.88 4.03
C ASN A 84 -4.69 -7.20 3.43
N ARG A 85 -5.85 -7.86 3.47
CA ARG A 85 -7.13 -7.16 3.41
C ARG A 85 -7.05 -6.16 4.54
N GLU A 86 -6.76 -4.90 4.23
CA GLU A 86 -7.06 -3.84 5.17
C GLU A 86 -8.51 -4.09 5.62
N PRO A 87 -8.79 -4.06 6.94
CA PRO A 87 -10.16 -4.23 7.40
C PRO A 87 -11.01 -3.23 6.62
N GLU A 88 -12.06 -3.75 5.98
CA GLU A 88 -13.01 -2.97 5.19
C GLU A 88 -13.29 -1.67 5.93
N ILE A 89 -12.90 -0.53 5.33
CA ILE A 89 -13.19 0.77 5.92
C ILE A 89 -14.70 0.91 5.82
N VAL A 90 -15.39 0.44 6.86
CA VAL A 90 -16.83 0.63 7.00
C VAL A 90 -17.06 2.13 6.85
N PRO A 91 -17.84 2.59 5.86
CA PRO A 91 -18.08 4.01 5.69
C PRO A 91 -18.70 4.57 6.97
N ARG A 92 -17.93 5.32 7.76
CA ARG A 92 -18.39 5.98 9.00
C ARG A 92 -18.96 7.38 8.70
N ALA A 93 -19.30 7.66 7.44
CA ALA A 93 -19.83 8.96 7.04
C ALA A 93 -21.07 9.35 7.85
N TRP A 94 -21.93 8.36 8.17
CA TRP A 94 -23.10 8.54 9.04
C TRP A 94 -22.76 9.00 10.45
N LEU A 95 -21.55 8.71 10.97
CA LEU A 95 -21.13 9.12 12.32
C LEU A 95 -20.82 10.62 12.40
N ASN A 96 -20.59 11.29 11.26
CA ASN A 96 -20.34 12.73 11.20
C ASN A 96 -21.64 13.55 11.31
N ASP A 97 -22.78 12.95 10.97
CA ASP A 97 -24.10 13.58 11.03
C ASP A 97 -24.78 13.40 12.41
N GLU A 98 -24.20 12.57 13.27
CA GLU A 98 -24.74 12.25 14.59
C GLU A 98 -24.37 13.31 15.65
N PRO A 99 -25.27 13.59 16.61
CA PRO A 99 -24.94 14.43 17.76
C PRO A 99 -23.73 13.90 18.54
N LYS A 100 -22.90 14.81 19.04
CA LYS A 100 -21.65 14.49 19.76
C LYS A 100 -21.84 13.46 20.89
N CYS A 101 -22.97 13.52 21.61
CA CYS A 101 -23.30 12.57 22.67
C CYS A 101 -23.47 11.13 22.17
N VAL A 102 -24.06 10.95 20.97
CA VAL A 102 -24.25 9.64 20.33
C VAL A 102 -22.90 9.09 19.88
N VAL A 103 -22.07 9.93 19.26
CA VAL A 103 -20.73 9.56 18.82
C VAL A 103 -19.85 9.12 20.00
N ASP A 104 -19.92 9.84 21.12
CA ASP A 104 -19.15 9.51 22.33
C ASP A 104 -19.62 8.19 22.96
N CYS A 105 -20.91 7.90 22.96
CA CYS A 105 -21.45 6.60 23.39
C CYS A 105 -20.95 5.45 22.51
N ILE A 106 -21.00 5.61 21.18
CA ILE A 106 -20.53 4.60 20.22
C ILE A 106 -19.04 4.33 20.43
N LYS A 107 -18.21 5.37 20.59
CA LYS A 107 -16.78 5.23 20.85
C LYS A 107 -16.48 4.48 22.15
N ARG A 108 -17.23 4.76 23.23
CA ARG A 108 -17.08 4.04 24.52
C ARG A 108 -17.37 2.55 24.38
N VAL A 109 -18.44 2.19 23.66
CA VAL A 109 -18.77 0.78 23.39
C VAL A 109 -17.69 0.12 22.53
N GLN A 110 -17.17 0.82 21.51
CA GLN A 110 -16.07 0.30 20.69
C GLN A 110 -14.81 0.03 21.52
N TRP A 111 -14.42 0.95 22.40
CA TRP A 111 -13.29 0.75 23.31
C TRP A 111 -13.53 -0.42 24.27
N PHE A 112 -14.73 -0.54 24.82
CA PHE A 112 -15.06 -1.67 25.69
C PHE A 112 -14.97 -3.02 24.95
N ASN A 113 -15.51 -3.09 23.73
CA ASN A 113 -15.41 -4.29 22.91
C ASN A 113 -13.96 -4.63 22.53
N GLN A 114 -13.09 -3.65 22.38
CA GLN A 114 -11.65 -3.88 22.18
C GLN A 114 -10.98 -4.48 23.42
N LEU A 115 -11.42 -4.11 24.63
CA LEU A 115 -10.93 -4.70 25.88
C LEU A 115 -11.40 -6.15 26.06
N LEU A 116 -12.59 -6.48 25.56
CA LEU A 116 -13.14 -7.83 25.61
C LEU A 116 -12.69 -8.72 24.44
N ALA A 117 -12.13 -8.13 23.39
CA ALA A 117 -11.62 -8.91 22.27
C ALA A 117 -10.52 -9.86 22.79
N PRO A 118 -10.58 -11.16 22.44
CA PRO A 118 -9.58 -12.11 22.89
C PRO A 118 -8.20 -11.60 22.47
N VAL A 119 -7.35 -11.39 23.45
CA VAL A 119 -5.98 -10.92 23.24
C VAL A 119 -5.25 -11.98 22.43
N THR A 120 -5.15 -11.78 21.12
CA THR A 120 -4.34 -12.60 20.22
C THR A 120 -2.85 -12.27 20.39
N HIS A 121 -2.37 -12.20 21.63
CA HIS A 121 -0.95 -12.38 21.89
C HIS A 121 -0.67 -13.87 21.73
N HIS A 122 -0.33 -14.28 20.50
CA HIS A 122 0.60 -15.39 20.33
C HIS A 122 1.92 -14.93 20.96
N ARG A 123 2.04 -15.05 22.29
CA ARG A 123 3.32 -15.10 22.96
C ARG A 123 3.96 -16.40 22.49
N ALA A 124 4.81 -16.29 21.48
CA ALA A 124 5.79 -17.33 21.18
C ALA A 124 6.71 -17.44 22.40
N TYR A 125 6.51 -18.50 23.18
CA TYR A 125 7.53 -19.08 24.05
C TYR A 125 7.93 -20.41 23.42
#